data_AF-A0A368TLR7-F1
#
_entry.id   AF-A0A368TLR7-F1
#
_cell.length_a   1.000
_cell.length_b   1.000
_cell.length_c   1.000
_cell.angle_alpha   90.00
_cell.angle_beta   90.00
_cell.angle_gamma   90.00
#
_symmetry.space_group_name_H-M   'P 1'
#
loop_
_entity.id
_entity.type
_entity.pdbx_description
1 polymer ?
#
loop_
_entity_poly.entity_id
_entity_poly.type
_entity_poly.pdbx_seq_one_letter_code
_entity_poly.pdbx_strand_id
1 'polypeptide(L)' 'MLLGARHMLESQSIRCCVFEFGATTFDMGNDPNEIEAYLKQFGYRIRNVVKGNPIFPGRSSAAEARFSVHVAIPIDVAK' A
#
# COMPACT_ATOMS: atom_id res chain seq x y z
N MET A 1 12.89 -7.22 8.78
CA MET A 1 11.64 -7.99 8.56
C MET A 1 11.24 -8.16 7.08
N LEU A 2 11.75 -7.38 6.12
CA LEU A 2 11.27 -7.43 4.72
C LEU A 2 12.05 -8.31 3.73
N LEU A 3 13.17 -8.94 4.10
CA LEU A 3 13.98 -9.72 3.14
C LEU A 3 13.21 -10.89 2.50
N GLY A 4 12.40 -11.62 3.28
CA GLY A 4 11.57 -12.71 2.76
C GLY A 4 10.38 -12.22 1.92
N ALA A 5 9.68 -11.19 2.40
CA ALA A 5 8.55 -10.61 1.67
C ALA A 5 9.00 -9.94 0.35
N ARG A 6 10.20 -9.36 0.32
CA ARG A 6 10.76 -8.70 -0.86
C ARG A 6 10.84 -9.64 -2.05
N HIS A 7 11.35 -10.86 -1.88
CA HIS A 7 11.44 -11.81 -3.00
C HIS A 7 10.05 -12.20 -3.54
N MET A 8 9.06 -12.32 -2.66
CA MET A 8 7.68 -12.62 -3.06
C MET A 8 7.01 -11.44 -3.78
N LEU A 9 7.36 -10.20 -3.41
CA LEU A 9 6.93 -8.99 -4.10
C LEU A 9 7.61 -8.86 -5.47
N GLU A 10 8.94 -9.06 -5.55
CA GLU A 10 9.73 -9.03 -6.78
C GLU A 10 9.27 -10.09 -7.80
N SER A 11 9.02 -11.32 -7.35
CA SER A 11 8.48 -12.40 -8.19
C SER A 11 6.98 -12.27 -8.46
N GLN A 12 6.30 -11.28 -7.85
CA GLN A 12 4.85 -11.08 -7.89
C GLN A 12 4.05 -12.34 -7.52
N SER A 13 4.60 -13.16 -6.62
CA SER A 13 3.95 -14.35 -6.08
C SER A 13 2.77 -13.99 -5.15
N ILE A 14 2.80 -12.80 -4.54
CA ILE A 14 1.68 -12.27 -3.75
C ILE A 14 0.66 -11.63 -4.69
N ARG A 15 -0.48 -12.28 -4.91
CA ARG A 15 -1.51 -11.77 -5.82
C ARG A 15 -2.36 -10.64 -5.22
N CYS A 16 -2.36 -10.50 -3.90
CA CYS A 16 -3.09 -9.45 -3.20
C CYS A 16 -2.46 -9.19 -1.83
N CYS A 17 -2.05 -7.95 -1.57
CA CYS A 17 -1.74 -7.46 -0.23
C CYS A 17 -2.94 -6.67 0.28
N VAL A 18 -3.39 -6.95 1.50
CA VAL A 18 -4.44 -6.15 2.18
C VAL A 18 -3.80 -5.50 3.39
N PHE A 19 -4.05 -4.21 3.59
CA PHE A 19 -3.49 -3.46 4.71
C PHE A 19 -4.37 -2.27 5.07
N GLU A 20 -4.26 -1.84 6.33
CA GLU A 20 -4.91 -0.64 6.84
C GLU A 20 -4.03 0.59 6.72
N PHE A 21 -4.68 1.74 6.72
CA PHE A 21 -4.07 3.05 6.84
C PHE A 21 -4.89 3.91 7.79
N GLY A 22 -4.22 4.66 8.66
CA GLY A 22 -4.84 5.62 9.57
C GLY A 22 -3.78 6.42 10.34
N ALA A 23 -4.18 7.09 11.41
CA ALA A 23 -3.26 7.85 12.27
C ALA A 23 -2.09 6.98 12.78
N THR A 24 -2.39 5.74 13.20
CA THR A 24 -1.39 4.79 13.69
C THR A 24 -0.30 4.47 12.67
N THR A 25 -0.59 4.55 11.36
CA THR A 25 0.42 4.37 10.31
C THR A 25 1.55 5.41 10.43
N PHE A 26 1.19 6.66 10.72
CA PHE A 26 2.15 7.75 10.97
C PHE A 26 2.83 7.62 12.33
N ASP A 27 2.09 7.24 13.38
CA ASP A 27 2.66 7.05 14.72
C ASP A 27 3.75 5.97 14.73
N MET A 28 3.63 5.00 13.83
CA MET A 28 4.64 3.96 13.58
C MET A 28 5.80 4.42 12.67
N GLY A 29 5.80 5.68 12.23
CA GLY A 29 6.83 6.26 11.37
C GLY A 29 6.74 5.87 9.89
N ASN A 30 5.59 5.40 9.40
CA ASN A 30 5.42 5.08 7.98
C ASN A 30 4.85 6.28 7.21
N ASP A 31 5.50 6.65 6.12
CA ASP A 31 4.98 7.64 5.17
C ASP A 31 4.15 6.93 4.07
N PRO A 32 2.90 7.35 3.81
CA PRO A 32 2.08 6.78 2.73
C PRO A 32 2.74 6.88 1.34
N ASN A 33 3.57 7.90 1.09
CA ASN A 33 4.35 8.02 -0.15
C ASN A 33 5.41 6.92 -0.26
N GLU A 34 6.05 6.56 0.85
CA GLU A 34 7.03 5.46 0.88
C GLU A 34 6.36 4.11 0.66
N ILE A 35 5.21 3.87 1.29
CA ILE A 35 4.40 2.66 1.06
C ILE A 35 4.02 2.55 -0.43
N GLU A 36 3.51 3.65 -1.01
CA GLU A 36 3.12 3.71 -2.41
C GLU A 36 4.30 3.45 -3.34
N ALA A 37 5.42 4.13 -3.12
CA ALA A 37 6.65 3.96 -3.91
C ALA A 37 7.18 2.53 -3.79
N TYR A 38 7.18 1.96 -2.58
CA TYR A 38 7.69 0.62 -2.30
C TYR A 38 6.88 -0.49 -3.00
N LEU A 39 5.56 -0.36 -3.08
CA LEU A 39 4.73 -1.33 -3.80
C LEU A 39 4.80 -1.10 -5.32
N LYS A 40 4.84 0.16 -5.76
CA LYS A 40 4.93 0.53 -7.18
C LYS A 40 6.23 0.05 -7.84
N GLN A 41 7.36 0.08 -7.13
CA GLN A 41 8.64 -0.44 -7.67
C GLN A 41 8.59 -1.95 -8.00
N PHE A 42 7.70 -2.72 -7.35
CA PHE A 42 7.49 -4.14 -7.63
C PHE A 42 6.31 -4.40 -8.58
N GLY A 43 5.78 -3.35 -9.21
CA GLY A 43 4.70 -3.45 -10.19
C GLY A 43 3.32 -3.70 -9.57
N TYR A 44 3.10 -3.29 -8.31
CA TYR A 44 1.77 -3.34 -7.70
C TYR A 44 1.03 -2.02 -7.90
N ARG A 45 -0.27 -2.11 -8.15
CA ARG A 45 -1.21 -0.98 -8.08
C ARG A 45 -2.00 -1.04 -6.78
N ILE A 46 -2.10 0.09 -6.09
CA ILE A 46 -2.87 0.23 -4.87
C ILE A 46 -4.25 0.80 -5.21
N ARG A 47 -5.29 0.33 -4.54
CA ARG A 47 -6.60 0.97 -4.53
C ARG A 47 -7.23 0.91 -3.15
N ASN A 48 -8.09 1.88 -2.85
CA ASN A 48 -8.98 1.78 -1.69
C ASN A 48 -9.99 0.65 -1.92
N VAL A 49 -10.31 -0.11 -0.87
CA VAL A 49 -11.37 -1.13 -0.92
C VAL A 49 -12.74 -0.48 -1.15
N VAL A 50 -12.96 0.69 -0.57
CA VAL A 50 -14.18 1.48 -0.75
C VAL A 50 -14.10 2.24 -2.08
N LYS A 51 -14.99 1.90 -3.02
CA LYS A 51 -15.04 2.52 -4.34
C LYS A 51 -15.29 4.03 -4.22
N GLY A 52 -14.52 4.83 -4.94
CA GLY A 52 -14.62 6.29 -4.96
C GLY A 52 -13.79 6.99 -3.87
N ASN A 53 -13.31 6.27 -2.85
CA ASN A 53 -12.41 6.86 -1.87
C ASN A 53 -10.99 7.00 -2.43
N PRO A 54 -10.27 8.07 -2.05
CA PRO A 54 -8.88 8.24 -2.45
C PRO A 54 -7.99 7.16 -1.80
N ILE A 55 -6.83 6.94 -2.43
CA ILE A 55 -5.73 6.17 -1.84
C ILE A 55 -5.12 7.05 -0.73
N PHE A 56 -4.98 6.48 0.47
CA PHE A 56 -4.54 7.20 1.68
C PHE A 56 -5.32 8.52 1.94
N PRO A 57 -6.59 8.45 2.38
CA PRO A 57 -7.38 9.64 2.69
C PRO A 57 -6.78 10.43 3.86
N GLY A 58 -6.50 11.72 3.64
CA GLY A 58 -5.88 12.57 4.67
C GLY A 58 -4.39 12.26 4.90
N ARG A 59 -3.69 11.79 3.87
CA ARG A 59 -2.27 11.40 3.88
C ARG A 59 -1.23 12.47 4.24
N SER A 60 -1.65 13.68 4.60
CA SER A 60 -0.73 14.79 4.90
C SER A 60 -0.12 14.68 6.30
N SER A 61 -0.84 14.08 7.25
CA SER A 61 -0.40 13.96 8.65
C SER A 61 -1.22 12.95 9.43
N ALA A 62 -0.75 12.57 10.62
CA ALA A 62 -1.49 11.74 11.58
C ALA A 62 -2.86 12.34 11.96
N ALA A 63 -2.95 13.67 12.06
CA ALA A 63 -4.18 14.38 12.45
C ALA A 63 -5.26 14.38 11.35
N GLU A 64 -4.85 14.33 10.08
CA GLU A 64 -5.77 14.29 8.94
C GLU A 64 -6.10 12.88 8.48
N ALA A 65 -5.27 11.90 8.85
CA ALA A 65 -5.37 10.52 8.41
C ALA A 65 -6.72 9.91 8.77
N ARG A 66 -7.43 9.40 7.76
CA ARG A 66 -8.70 8.71 7.95
C ARG A 66 -8.49 7.21 7.83
N PHE A 67 -9.11 6.46 8.73
CA PHE A 67 -9.09 5.00 8.66
C PHE A 67 -9.59 4.53 7.29
N SER A 68 -8.82 3.65 6.66
CA SER A 68 -9.19 3.03 5.40
C SER A 68 -8.43 1.72 5.21
N VAL A 69 -8.97 0.86 4.33
CA VAL A 69 -8.35 -0.41 3.95
C VAL A 69 -8.02 -0.35 2.47
N HIS A 70 -6.81 -0.77 2.13
CA HIS A 70 -6.29 -0.80 0.77
C HIS A 70 -6.00 -2.23 0.34
N VAL A 71 -6.07 -2.42 -0.98
CA VAL A 71 -5.49 -3.60 -1.61
C VAL A 71 -4.42 -3.18 -2.60
N ALA A 72 -3.30 -3.91 -2.59
CA ALA A 72 -2.29 -3.83 -3.63
C ALA A 72 -2.29 -5.13 -4.42
N ILE A 73 -2.40 -5.02 -5.74
CA ILE A 73 -2.41 -6.17 -6.66
C ILE A 73 -1.35 -5.96 -7.75
N PRO A 74 -0.67 -7.02 -8.22
CA PRO A 74 0.22 -6.93 -9.37
C PRO A 74 -0.51 -6.34 -10.57
N ILE A 75 0.19 -5.50 -11.33
CA ILE A 75 -0.22 -5.11 -12.67
C ILE A 75 0.20 -6.25 -13.59
N ASP A 76 -0.76 -6.98 -14.15
CA ASP A 76 -0.46 -8.01 -15.14
C ASP A 76 0.17 -7.35 -16.36
N VAL A 77 1.50 -7.40 -16.45
CA VAL A 77 2.20 -7.14 -17.71
C VAL A 77 2.08 -8.43 -18.50
N ALA A 78 1.35 -8.40 -19.62
CA ALA A 78 1.28 -9.51 -20.55
C ALA A 78 2.71 -10.02 -20.81
N LYS A 79 2.98 -11.26 -20.42
CA LYS A 79 4.22 -11.98 -20.75
C LYS A 79 4.15 -12.46 -22.19
#